data_AF-A0A6I5R3B9-F1
#
_entry.id   AF-A0A6I5R3B9-F1
#
_cell.length_a   1.000
_cell.length_b   1.000
_cell.length_c   1.000
_cell.angle_alpha   90.00
_cell.angle_beta   90.00
_cell.angle_gamma   90.00
#
_symmetry.space_group_name_H-M   'P 1'
#
loop_
_entity.id
_entity.type
_entity.pdbx_description
1 polymer ?
#
loop_
_entity_poly.entity_id
_entity_poly.type
_entity_poly.pdbx_seq_one_letter_code
_entity_poly.pdbx_strand_id
1 'polypeptide(L)'
;MNATKSWRWQVRSHLLPAFAVGTTLFTSGATLPPKTPTPEAAQQLADITIQVPVVIPHYPVIVVPRRERESRREVTLQFVAQGDDWATIYLNNRLLFRASNTRRNYAVTLDPGAYYLEITGVSRFEVWGSGYLDIGRDDSNIVVIRYSKNSGIQVAGDPYAWIPD
;
A
#
# COMPACT_ATOMS: atom_id res chain seq x y z
N MET A 1 -52.30 -1.94 43.46
CA MET A 1 -53.18 -3.00 42.93
C MET A 1 -52.44 -3.72 41.82
N ASN A 2 -52.40 -5.05 41.94
CA ASN A 2 -51.57 -5.99 41.18
C ASN A 2 -52.14 -6.28 39.78
N ALA A 3 -51.29 -6.63 38.82
CA ALA A 3 -51.43 -7.90 38.10
C ALA A 3 -50.19 -8.20 37.23
N THR A 4 -49.49 -9.22 37.68
CA THR A 4 -48.44 -10.02 37.05
C THR A 4 -48.97 -10.80 35.85
N LYS A 5 -48.18 -10.99 34.78
CA LYS A 5 -48.18 -12.27 34.05
C LYS A 5 -46.83 -12.54 33.37
N SER A 6 -46.08 -13.45 33.98
CA SER A 6 -44.94 -14.22 33.48
C SER A 6 -45.36 -15.25 32.42
N TRP A 7 -44.42 -15.75 31.60
CA TRP A 7 -44.22 -17.12 31.04
C TRP A 7 -43.08 -16.96 29.99
N ARG A 8 -41.77 -17.23 30.20
CA ARG A 8 -41.02 -18.50 30.41
C ARG A 8 -41.47 -19.61 29.45
N TRP A 9 -40.67 -20.31 28.63
CA TRP A 9 -39.26 -20.33 28.18
C TRP A 9 -39.27 -21.16 26.87
N GLN A 10 -38.33 -20.97 25.94
CA GLN A 10 -37.55 -22.12 25.45
C GLN A 10 -36.27 -21.72 24.72
N VAL A 11 -35.23 -22.44 25.12
CA VAL A 11 -33.81 -22.34 24.80
C VAL A 11 -33.50 -23.24 23.60
N ARG A 12 -32.59 -22.84 22.71
CA ARG A 12 -31.46 -23.67 22.25
C ARG A 12 -30.51 -22.90 21.32
N SER A 13 -29.39 -22.52 21.93
CA SER A 13 -28.00 -22.78 21.55
C SER A 13 -27.62 -22.92 20.07
N HIS A 14 -26.66 -22.08 19.71
CA HIS A 14 -25.66 -22.14 18.64
C HIS A 14 -25.19 -23.55 18.22
N LEU A 15 -24.85 -23.72 16.93
CA LEU A 15 -23.48 -24.04 16.47
C LEU A 15 -23.39 -24.09 14.93
N LEU A 16 -22.15 -23.92 14.47
CA LEU A 16 -21.59 -23.63 13.16
C LEU A 16 -21.75 -24.73 12.08
N PRO A 17 -21.45 -24.42 10.79
CA PRO A 17 -21.69 -25.31 9.65
C PRO A 17 -20.67 -26.44 9.55
N ALA A 18 -21.16 -27.64 9.24
CA ALA A 18 -20.33 -28.80 8.90
C ALA A 18 -20.08 -28.84 7.39
N PHE A 19 -18.81 -28.77 7.01
CA PHE A 19 -18.30 -29.15 5.70
C PHE A 19 -18.54 -30.64 5.47
N ALA A 20 -19.17 -31.00 4.36
CA ALA A 20 -19.21 -32.37 3.86
C ALA A 20 -18.33 -32.45 2.60
N VAL A 21 -17.20 -33.12 2.78
CA VAL A 21 -16.16 -33.42 1.80
C VAL A 21 -16.66 -34.56 0.90
N GLY A 22 -16.65 -34.34 -0.41
CA GLY A 22 -16.88 -35.39 -1.41
C GLY A 22 -15.65 -36.27 -1.57
N THR A 23 -15.81 -37.58 -1.41
CA THR A 23 -14.80 -38.61 -1.63
C THR A 23 -15.01 -39.29 -2.98
N THR A 24 -14.01 -39.24 -3.86
CA THR A 24 -13.74 -40.31 -4.83
C THR A 24 -12.26 -40.30 -5.24
N LEU A 25 -11.55 -41.41 -5.02
CA LEU A 25 -10.76 -42.19 -6.01
C LEU A 25 -9.56 -42.93 -5.39
N PHE A 26 -9.73 -44.25 -5.40
CA PHE A 26 -8.82 -45.38 -5.55
C PHE A 26 -7.29 -45.22 -5.71
N THR A 27 -6.63 -46.20 -5.06
CA THR A 27 -5.47 -47.05 -5.47
C THR A 27 -4.03 -46.54 -5.40
N SER A 28 -3.26 -47.28 -4.59
CA SER A 28 -1.81 -47.29 -4.46
C SER A 28 -1.10 -47.78 -5.72
N GLY A 29 0.04 -47.16 -6.04
CA GLY A 29 1.04 -47.68 -6.96
C GLY A 29 2.37 -46.95 -6.77
N ALA A 30 3.36 -47.61 -6.17
CA ALA A 30 4.72 -47.10 -6.06
C ALA A 30 5.48 -47.39 -7.36
N THR A 31 6.00 -46.34 -8.02
CA THR A 31 7.02 -46.45 -9.08
C THR A 31 7.82 -45.15 -9.16
N LEU A 32 9.15 -45.23 -9.01
CA LEU A 32 10.15 -44.20 -9.36
C LEU A 32 10.72 -44.52 -10.77
N PRO A 33 11.46 -43.64 -11.47
CA PRO A 33 11.44 -42.17 -11.61
C PRO A 33 11.34 -41.77 -13.12
N PRO A 34 11.52 -40.49 -13.52
CA PRO A 34 12.88 -40.08 -13.89
C PRO A 34 13.27 -38.69 -13.38
N LYS A 35 14.57 -38.60 -13.06
CA LYS A 35 15.42 -37.43 -12.88
C LYS A 35 14.90 -36.17 -13.59
N THR A 36 14.31 -35.25 -12.84
CA THR A 36 14.13 -33.86 -13.29
C THR A 36 15.53 -33.21 -13.37
N PRO A 37 15.98 -32.74 -14.54
CA PRO A 37 17.13 -31.84 -14.58
C PRO A 37 16.71 -30.48 -14.02
N THR A 38 17.34 -30.08 -12.93
CA THR A 38 17.39 -28.69 -12.43
C THR A 38 18.78 -28.14 -12.79
N PRO A 39 18.99 -26.86 -13.15
CA PRO A 39 18.15 -25.88 -13.85
C PRO A 39 18.78 -25.50 -15.22
N GLU A 40 17.96 -25.16 -16.21
CA GLU A 40 18.44 -24.45 -17.40
C GLU A 40 18.85 -23.05 -16.97
N ALA A 41 20.16 -22.81 -16.94
CA ALA A 41 20.72 -21.49 -16.73
C ALA A 41 20.15 -20.56 -17.81
N ALA A 42 19.25 -19.67 -17.42
CA ALA A 42 18.87 -18.53 -18.23
C ALA A 42 20.14 -17.74 -18.54
N GLN A 43 20.70 -17.96 -19.73
CA GLN A 43 21.69 -17.09 -20.35
C GLN A 43 20.95 -15.80 -20.75
N GLN A 44 20.67 -14.94 -19.76
CA GLN A 44 20.32 -13.56 -20.04
C GLN A 44 21.58 -12.72 -19.91
N LEU A 45 22.06 -12.32 -21.09
CA LEU A 45 23.12 -11.37 -21.39
C LEU A 45 23.58 -10.57 -20.15
N ALA A 46 24.79 -10.86 -19.69
CA ALA A 46 25.59 -9.77 -19.14
C ALA A 46 25.69 -8.72 -20.26
N ASP A 47 25.03 -7.58 -20.08
CA ASP A 47 25.24 -6.42 -20.93
C ASP A 47 26.68 -5.97 -20.68
N ILE A 48 27.62 -6.50 -21.47
CA ILE A 48 29.03 -6.13 -21.41
C ILE A 48 29.09 -4.70 -21.97
N THR A 49 28.93 -3.72 -21.09
CA THR A 49 29.23 -2.33 -21.42
C THR A 49 30.75 -2.24 -21.61
N ILE A 50 31.21 -2.32 -22.86
CA ILE A 50 32.61 -2.06 -23.21
C ILE A 50 32.84 -0.56 -23.01
N GLN A 51 33.34 -0.17 -21.83
CA GLN A 51 33.90 1.16 -21.63
C GLN A 51 35.20 1.25 -22.43
N VAL A 52 35.17 1.96 -23.56
CA VAL A 52 36.39 2.32 -24.28
C VAL A 52 37.00 3.52 -23.53
N PRO A 53 38.16 3.39 -22.87
CA PRO A 53 38.79 4.53 -22.20
C PRO A 53 39.29 5.51 -23.25
N VAL A 54 38.91 6.79 -23.10
CA VAL A 54 39.57 7.88 -23.83
C VAL A 54 40.95 8.07 -23.22
N VAL A 55 41.97 7.48 -23.83
CA VAL A 55 43.36 7.60 -23.38
C VAL A 55 43.93 8.92 -23.90
N ILE A 56 44.02 9.92 -23.03
CA ILE A 56 44.77 11.16 -23.28
C ILE A 56 46.17 10.96 -22.66
N PRO A 57 47.26 10.97 -23.46
CA PRO A 57 48.61 10.84 -22.92
C PRO A 57 48.89 11.93 -21.88
N HIS A 58 49.45 11.54 -20.74
CA HIS A 58 49.85 12.40 -19.60
C HIS A 58 48.76 12.87 -18.62
N TYR A 59 47.52 12.38 -18.71
CA TYR A 59 46.49 12.65 -17.71
C TYR A 59 46.12 11.39 -16.91
N PRO A 60 45.98 11.47 -15.57
CA PRO A 60 45.49 10.35 -14.78
C PRO A 60 44.04 10.04 -15.18
N VAL A 61 43.75 8.76 -15.40
CA VAL A 61 42.39 8.27 -15.67
C VAL A 61 41.57 8.41 -14.39
N ILE A 62 40.74 9.44 -14.31
CA ILE A 62 39.79 9.62 -13.20
C ILE A 62 38.55 8.77 -13.54
N VAL A 63 38.52 7.54 -13.04
CA VAL A 63 37.28 6.74 -13.03
C VAL A 63 36.38 7.35 -11.97
N VAL A 64 35.53 8.29 -12.37
CA VAL A 64 34.45 8.75 -11.50
C VAL A 64 33.42 7.63 -11.48
N PRO A 65 33.15 6.98 -10.33
CA PRO A 65 32.03 6.07 -10.25
C PRO A 65 30.78 6.90 -10.57
N ARG A 66 30.17 6.63 -11.73
CA ARG A 66 28.84 7.12 -12.02
C ARG A 66 27.94 6.47 -10.97
N ARG A 67 27.57 7.21 -9.93
CA ARG A 67 26.38 6.86 -9.16
C ARG A 67 25.27 6.79 -10.20
N GLU A 68 24.85 5.58 -10.55
CA GLU A 68 23.53 5.40 -11.11
C GLU A 68 22.61 6.19 -10.17
N ARG A 69 21.94 7.20 -10.71
CA ARG A 69 20.82 7.80 -10.00
C ARG A 69 19.90 6.63 -9.75
N GLU A 70 19.93 6.12 -8.52
CA GLU A 70 18.95 5.19 -8.01
C GLU A 70 17.61 5.69 -8.51
N SER A 71 17.01 4.94 -9.44
CA SER A 71 15.77 5.32 -10.10
C SER A 71 14.82 5.68 -8.98
N ARG A 72 14.47 6.96 -8.84
CA ARG A 72 13.60 7.44 -7.76
C ARG A 72 12.36 6.57 -7.81
N ARG A 73 12.21 5.69 -6.82
CA ARG A 73 11.11 4.74 -6.80
C ARG A 73 9.85 5.55 -6.60
N GLU A 74 8.91 5.40 -7.53
CA GLU A 74 7.59 6.01 -7.39
C GLU A 74 6.95 5.54 -6.07
N VAL A 75 6.30 6.45 -5.37
CA VAL A 75 5.67 6.17 -4.08
C VAL A 75 4.17 6.10 -4.27
N THR A 76 3.56 5.02 -3.79
CA THR A 76 2.10 4.85 -3.78
C THR A 76 1.53 5.43 -2.49
N LEU A 77 0.74 6.48 -2.62
CA LEU A 77 -0.10 7.00 -1.55
C LEU A 77 -1.44 6.27 -1.53
N GLN A 78 -1.80 5.68 -0.40
CA GLN A 78 -3.09 5.06 -0.18
C GLN A 78 -3.90 5.84 0.84
N PHE A 79 -4.99 6.45 0.39
CA PHE A 79 -5.96 7.16 1.20
C PHE A 79 -7.08 6.21 1.64
N VAL A 80 -7.30 6.12 2.95
CA VAL A 80 -8.31 5.26 3.58
C VAL A 80 -9.19 6.11 4.51
N ALA A 81 -10.43 6.36 4.09
CA ALA A 81 -11.39 7.02 4.98
C ALA A 81 -11.80 6.05 6.10
N GLN A 82 -11.78 6.54 7.33
CA GLN A 82 -12.33 5.87 8.51
C GLN A 82 -13.70 6.51 8.88
N GLY A 83 -14.57 5.78 9.57
CA GLY A 83 -15.91 6.28 9.96
C GLY A 83 -16.95 6.20 8.83
N ASP A 84 -17.92 7.13 8.78
CA ASP A 84 -18.97 7.18 7.73
C ASP A 84 -19.09 8.56 7.06
N ASP A 85 -18.24 9.51 7.45
CA ASP A 85 -18.26 10.87 6.91
C ASP A 85 -17.73 10.94 5.47
N TRP A 86 -18.20 11.94 4.73
CA TRP A 86 -17.70 12.30 3.40
C TRP A 86 -16.51 13.25 3.51
N ALA A 87 -15.52 13.04 2.65
CA ALA A 87 -14.30 13.81 2.67
C ALA A 87 -13.90 14.26 1.27
N THR A 88 -13.20 15.38 1.20
CA THR A 88 -12.55 15.88 0.00
C THR A 88 -11.06 16.01 0.24
N ILE A 89 -10.26 15.36 -0.61
CA ILE A 89 -8.82 15.33 -0.55
C ILE A 89 -8.26 16.29 -1.59
N TYR A 90 -7.45 17.23 -1.14
CA TYR A 90 -6.69 18.14 -1.98
C TYR A 90 -5.20 17.86 -1.85
N LEU A 91 -4.51 17.81 -2.98
CA LEU A 91 -3.05 17.72 -3.04
C LEU A 91 -2.53 18.94 -3.81
N ASN A 92 -1.64 19.72 -3.21
CA ASN A 92 -1.16 21.00 -3.73
C ASN A 92 -2.32 21.92 -4.17
N ASN A 93 -3.32 22.08 -3.30
CA ASN A 93 -4.55 22.85 -3.55
C ASN A 93 -5.40 22.36 -4.74
N ARG A 94 -5.11 21.20 -5.31
CA ARG A 94 -5.90 20.60 -6.41
C ARG A 94 -6.74 19.47 -5.87
N LEU A 95 -7.99 19.42 -6.29
CA LEU A 95 -8.88 18.31 -5.96
C LEU A 95 -8.29 17.01 -6.49
N LEU A 96 -7.95 16.09 -5.58
CA LEU A 96 -7.44 14.77 -5.93
C LEU A 96 -8.56 13.74 -5.92
N PHE A 97 -9.37 13.74 -4.85
CA PHE A 97 -10.37 12.70 -4.65
C PHE A 97 -11.52 13.17 -3.74
N ARG A 98 -12.71 12.59 -3.93
CA ARG A 98 -13.87 12.76 -3.04
C ARG A 98 -14.32 11.40 -2.50
N ALA A 99 -14.16 11.22 -1.20
CA ALA A 99 -14.63 10.04 -0.50
C ALA A 99 -16.13 10.14 -0.22
N SER A 100 -16.85 9.04 -0.48
CA SER A 100 -18.28 8.89 -0.21
C SER A 100 -18.57 7.48 0.29
N ASN A 101 -19.80 7.21 0.72
CA ASN A 101 -20.16 5.91 1.32
C ASN A 101 -19.84 4.71 0.42
N THR A 102 -19.91 4.87 -0.91
CA THR A 102 -19.64 3.80 -1.87
C THR A 102 -18.17 3.73 -2.31
N ARG A 103 -17.37 4.77 -2.04
CA ARG A 103 -15.96 4.85 -2.45
C ARG A 103 -15.13 5.57 -1.40
N ARG A 104 -14.50 4.79 -0.53
CA ARG A 104 -13.77 5.28 0.67
C ARG A 104 -12.26 5.18 0.57
N ASN A 105 -11.77 4.41 -0.39
CA ASN A 105 -10.36 4.18 -0.61
C ASN A 105 -9.94 4.76 -1.97
N TYR A 106 -8.77 5.37 -2.00
CA TYR A 106 -8.17 5.91 -3.20
C TYR A 106 -6.66 5.73 -3.14
N ALA A 107 -6.04 5.37 -4.24
CA ALA A 107 -4.60 5.26 -4.33
C ALA A 107 -4.09 6.09 -5.50
N VAL A 108 -2.96 6.74 -5.33
CA VAL A 108 -2.25 7.50 -6.37
C VAL A 108 -0.76 7.25 -6.24
N THR A 109 -0.09 7.16 -7.37
CA THR A 109 1.35 7.03 -7.44
C THR A 109 1.96 8.39 -7.78
N LEU A 110 2.97 8.79 -7.02
CA LEU A 110 3.64 10.08 -7.14
C LEU A 110 5.15 9.90 -7.18
N ASP A 111 5.82 10.84 -7.85
CA ASP A 111 7.26 10.98 -7.72
C ASP A 111 7.64 11.36 -6.28
N PRO A 112 8.82 10.95 -5.80
CA PRO A 112 9.35 11.42 -4.52
C PRO A 112 9.46 12.96 -4.46
N GLY A 113 9.02 13.56 -3.37
CA GLY A 113 9.01 15.01 -3.18
C GLY A 113 8.09 15.46 -2.04
N ALA A 114 7.99 16.79 -1.87
CA ALA A 114 7.12 17.41 -0.88
C ALA A 114 5.80 17.86 -1.50
N TYR A 115 4.68 17.48 -0.89
CA TYR A 115 3.32 17.78 -1.36
C TYR A 115 2.47 18.32 -0.21
N TYR A 116 1.73 19.38 -0.43
CA TYR A 116 0.76 19.87 0.54
C TYR A 116 -0.53 19.05 0.45
N LEU A 117 -0.95 18.45 1.56
CA LEU A 117 -2.19 17.69 1.68
C LEU A 117 -3.17 18.48 2.54
N GLU A 118 -4.40 18.62 2.05
CA GLU A 118 -5.53 19.17 2.81
C GLU A 118 -6.70 18.20 2.68
N ILE A 119 -7.23 17.73 3.81
CA ILE A 119 -8.42 16.88 3.87
C ILE A 119 -9.53 17.67 4.57
N THR A 120 -10.67 17.75 3.90
CA THR A 120 -11.85 18.49 4.37
C THR A 120 -13.09 17.61 4.35
N GLY A 121 -14.16 18.04 5.00
CA GLY A 121 -15.48 17.43 4.89
C GLY A 121 -16.17 17.73 3.56
N VAL A 122 -17.49 17.92 3.62
CA VAL A 122 -18.30 18.33 2.45
C VAL A 122 -17.99 19.77 2.04
N SER A 123 -17.60 20.59 3.01
CA SER A 123 -17.25 21.99 2.82
C SER A 123 -15.76 22.20 3.07
N ARG A 124 -15.14 23.10 2.29
CA ARG A 124 -13.73 23.46 2.46
C ARG A 124 -13.43 24.20 3.77
N PHE A 125 -14.46 24.72 4.44
CA PHE A 125 -14.34 25.32 5.78
C PHE A 125 -14.24 24.27 6.90
N GLU A 126 -14.59 23.02 6.62
CA GLU A 126 -14.50 21.91 7.59
C GLU A 126 -13.20 21.14 7.36
N VAL A 127 -12.08 21.72 7.76
CA VAL A 127 -10.76 21.07 7.63
C VAL A 127 -10.61 20.01 8.72
N TRP A 128 -10.29 18.78 8.31
CA TRP A 128 -10.02 17.65 9.21
C TRP A 128 -8.53 17.50 9.51
N GLY A 129 -7.69 17.93 8.57
CA GLY A 129 -6.25 18.03 8.73
C GLY A 129 -5.57 18.59 7.49
N SER A 130 -4.48 19.31 7.70
CA SER A 130 -3.64 19.84 6.65
C SER A 130 -2.16 19.80 7.05
N GLY A 131 -1.28 19.78 6.06
CA GLY A 131 0.16 19.69 6.28
C GLY A 131 0.93 19.22 5.05
N TYR A 132 2.23 19.06 5.21
CA TYR A 132 3.12 18.58 4.15
C TYR A 132 3.38 17.08 4.27
N LEU A 133 3.31 16.41 3.12
CA LEU A 133 3.78 15.06 2.89
C LEU A 133 5.14 15.11 2.21
N ASP A 134 6.19 14.68 2.90
CA ASP A 134 7.52 14.46 2.32
C ASP A 134 7.68 12.96 2.00
N ILE A 135 7.60 12.60 0.73
CA ILE A 135 7.55 11.19 0.29
C ILE A 135 8.80 10.77 -0.48
N GLY A 136 9.22 9.52 -0.26
CA GLY A 136 10.37 8.90 -0.92
C GLY A 136 11.72 9.32 -0.32
N ARG A 137 11.72 9.71 0.96
CA ARG A 137 12.92 9.85 1.79
C ARG A 137 13.43 8.49 2.29
N ASP A 138 12.50 7.63 2.68
CA ASP A 138 12.78 6.27 3.17
C ASP A 138 12.58 5.23 2.06
N ASP A 139 12.99 3.98 2.32
CA ASP A 139 12.84 2.84 1.41
C ASP A 139 11.38 2.37 1.24
N SER A 140 10.43 3.05 1.89
CA SER A 140 9.00 2.77 1.84
C SER A 140 8.38 3.25 0.52
N ASN A 141 8.01 2.32 -0.35
CA ASN A 141 7.31 2.63 -1.60
C ASN A 141 5.78 2.84 -1.42
N ILE A 142 5.25 2.62 -0.20
CA ILE A 142 3.83 2.75 0.09
C ILE A 142 3.66 3.56 1.37
N VAL A 143 2.87 4.63 1.30
CA VAL A 143 2.46 5.45 2.45
C VAL A 143 0.95 5.38 2.56
N VAL A 144 0.46 4.99 3.73
CA VAL A 144 -0.98 4.85 3.99
C VAL A 144 -1.45 6.01 4.85
N ILE A 145 -2.41 6.77 4.32
CA ILE A 145 -3.01 7.95 4.95
C ILE A 145 -4.43 7.56 5.36
N ARG A 146 -4.61 7.34 6.66
CA ARG A 146 -5.92 7.09 7.26
C ARG A 146 -6.47 8.41 7.77
N TYR A 147 -7.73 8.70 7.48
CA TYR A 147 -8.32 9.97 7.88
C TYR A 147 -9.77 9.82 8.33
N SER A 148 -10.17 10.62 9.31
CA SER A 148 -11.57 10.83 9.67
C SER A 148 -11.78 12.19 10.31
N LYS A 149 -13.05 12.59 10.40
CA LYS A 149 -13.45 13.80 11.11
C LYS A 149 -13.00 13.84 12.57
N ASN A 150 -13.00 12.71 13.26
CA ASN A 150 -12.74 12.65 14.71
C ASN A 150 -11.28 12.32 15.05
N SER A 151 -10.56 11.63 14.15
CA SER A 151 -9.17 11.21 14.36
C SER A 151 -8.15 12.06 13.61
N GLY A 152 -8.60 12.99 12.77
CA GLY A 152 -7.73 13.78 11.90
C GLY A 152 -7.03 12.89 10.87
N ILE A 153 -5.73 13.11 10.68
CA ILE A 153 -4.88 12.39 9.73
C ILE A 153 -3.89 11.51 10.49
N GLN A 154 -3.77 10.25 10.07
CA GLN A 154 -2.80 9.28 10.57
C GLN A 154 -2.03 8.72 9.39
N VAL A 155 -0.69 8.71 9.48
CA VAL A 155 0.19 8.24 8.43
C VAL A 155 0.94 6.99 8.89
N ALA A 156 1.02 5.99 8.02
CA ALA A 156 1.75 4.75 8.24
C ALA A 156 2.63 4.42 7.02
N GLY A 157 3.66 3.60 7.24
CA GLY A 157 4.72 3.31 6.27
C GLY A 157 5.97 4.10 6.62
N ASP A 158 5.95 5.40 6.36
CA ASP A 158 6.99 6.35 6.78
C ASP A 158 6.43 7.26 7.90
N PRO A 159 6.93 7.15 9.14
CA PRO A 159 6.44 7.95 10.27
C PRO A 159 6.87 9.43 10.21
N TYR A 160 7.89 9.77 9.40
CA TYR A 160 8.42 11.12 9.26
C TYR A 160 7.90 11.84 8.01
N ALA A 161 7.16 11.14 7.15
CA ALA A 161 6.57 11.71 5.94
C ALA A 161 5.51 12.79 6.23
N TRP A 162 4.92 12.85 7.42
CA TRP A 162 3.84 13.79 7.74
C TRP A 162 4.28 14.94 8.63
N ILE A 163 4.09 16.16 8.15
CA ILE A 163 4.39 17.40 8.85
C ILE A 163 3.08 18.21 8.95
N PRO A 164 2.32 18.12 10.07
CA PRO A 164 1.07 18.86 10.22
C PRO A 164 1.31 20.38 10.33
N ASP A 165 0.33 21.16 9.88
CA ASP A 165 0.29 22.63 10.06
C ASP A 165 -0.04 23.06 11.52
#